data_AF-A0A960QYH5-F1
#
_entry.id   AF-A0A960QYH5-F1
#
_cell.length_a   1.000
_cell.length_b   1.000
_cell.length_c   1.000
_cell.angle_alpha   90.00
_cell.angle_beta   90.00
_cell.angle_gamma   90.00
#
_symmetry.space_group_name_H-M   'P 1'
#
loop_
_entity.id
_entity.type
_entity.pdbx_description
1 polymer ?
#
loop_
_entity_poly.entity_id
_entity_poly.type
_entity_poly.pdbx_seq_one_letter_code
_entity_poly.pdbx_strand_id
1 'polypeptide(L)'
;MRRKFGESGGGGTVSIGVAPGKAAESRTVVIQYTAVSPMRQWTNNDGKRMIARLLAFSAPKEGDSGPIEVIREGNVRFLLDRGKEPIDYPLAQLSQSDQIDIKAIAQAAKRGTPAKSDSDSAKP
;
A
#
# COMPACT_ATOMS: atom_id res chain seq x y z
N MET A 1 50.48 -31.74 54.00
CA MET A 1 49.60 -32.61 53.20
C MET A 1 48.52 -31.76 52.54
N ARG A 2 48.32 -31.88 51.22
CA ARG A 2 47.32 -31.13 50.42
C ARG A 2 45.88 -31.54 50.79
N ARG A 3 44.95 -30.58 50.76
CA ARG A 3 43.71 -30.57 49.93
C ARG A 3 42.83 -29.36 50.31
N LYS A 4 42.63 -28.43 49.38
CA LYS A 4 41.47 -27.53 49.29
C LYS A 4 40.91 -27.66 47.88
N PHE A 5 39.63 -28.02 47.75
CA PHE A 5 38.72 -27.70 46.63
C PHE A 5 37.28 -28.13 46.99
N GLY A 6 36.31 -27.32 46.55
CA GLY A 6 34.84 -27.48 46.69
C GLY A 6 34.21 -26.35 47.53
N GLU A 7 33.65 -25.24 46.99
CA GLU A 7 32.46 -25.09 46.11
C GLU A 7 31.18 -25.53 46.86
N SER A 8 30.03 -24.83 46.95
CA SER A 8 29.36 -23.63 46.39
C SER A 8 28.47 -23.07 47.52
N GLY A 9 28.08 -21.79 47.64
CA GLY A 9 27.44 -20.92 46.66
C GLY A 9 25.91 -20.93 46.86
N GLY A 10 25.30 -19.81 47.24
CA GLY A 10 23.82 -19.70 47.31
C GLY A 10 23.27 -18.54 48.13
N GLY A 11 23.61 -17.29 47.78
CA GLY A 11 22.97 -16.09 48.33
C GLY A 11 21.57 -15.90 47.72
N GLY A 12 20.57 -15.68 48.58
CA GLY A 12 19.17 -15.52 48.17
C GLY A 12 18.93 -14.23 47.39
N THR A 13 18.33 -14.37 46.20
CA THR A 13 17.74 -13.27 45.43
C THR A 13 16.24 -13.20 45.71
N VAL A 14 15.77 -12.03 46.13
CA VAL A 14 14.34 -11.75 46.34
C VAL A 14 13.66 -11.62 44.97
N SER A 15 12.78 -12.56 44.62
CA SER A 15 12.00 -12.50 43.39
C SER A 15 10.81 -11.57 43.56
N ILE A 16 10.91 -10.34 43.05
CA ILE A 16 9.75 -9.49 42.79
C ILE A 16 9.06 -10.05 41.55
N GLY A 17 7.94 -10.74 41.76
CA GLY A 17 7.12 -11.31 40.69
C GLY A 17 6.41 -10.20 39.91
N VAL A 18 7.03 -9.76 38.81
CA VAL A 18 6.31 -9.02 37.77
C VAL A 18 5.68 -10.07 36.86
N ALA A 19 4.36 -10.24 36.95
CA ALA A 19 3.64 -11.09 36.00
C ALA A 19 3.90 -10.54 34.58
N PRO A 20 4.38 -11.36 33.62
CA PRO A 20 4.47 -10.92 32.24
C PRO A 20 3.03 -10.74 31.74
N GLY A 21 2.59 -9.49 31.61
CA GLY A 21 1.37 -9.17 30.89
C GLY A 21 1.46 -9.79 29.49
N LYS A 22 0.43 -10.53 29.08
CA LYS A 22 0.34 -11.16 27.75
C LYS A 22 0.87 -10.20 26.69
N ALA A 23 1.95 -10.59 26.01
CA ALA A 23 2.43 -9.88 24.84
C ALA A 23 1.26 -9.76 23.86
N ALA A 24 0.88 -8.53 23.49
CA ALA A 24 -0.15 -8.30 22.50
C ALA A 24 0.29 -8.97 21.19
N GLU A 25 -0.45 -9.98 20.74
CA GLU A 25 -0.17 -10.67 19.49
C GLU A 25 -0.22 -9.65 18.34
N SER A 26 0.91 -9.49 17.65
CA SER A 26 1.01 -8.65 16.47
C SER A 26 0.17 -9.24 15.34
N ARG A 27 -0.95 -8.58 15.01
CA ARG A 27 -1.81 -8.98 13.88
C ARG A 27 -1.19 -8.52 12.57
N THR A 28 -0.91 -9.45 11.66
CA THR A 28 -0.53 -9.12 10.29
C THR A 28 -1.71 -8.48 9.57
N VAL A 29 -1.55 -7.23 9.11
CA VAL A 29 -2.53 -6.53 8.29
C VAL A 29 -2.11 -6.66 6.83
N VAL A 30 -2.92 -7.33 6.00
CA VAL A 30 -2.71 -7.41 4.55
C VAL A 30 -3.39 -6.20 3.90
N ILE A 31 -2.61 -5.37 3.20
CA ILE A 31 -3.12 -4.21 2.46
C ILE A 31 -3.14 -4.55 0.97
N GLN A 32 -4.32 -4.48 0.35
CA GLN A 32 -4.48 -4.67 -1.08
C GLN A 32 -4.58 -3.31 -1.78
N TYR A 33 -3.91 -3.18 -2.92
CA TYR A 33 -3.96 -1.98 -3.76
C TYR A 33 -4.61 -2.31 -5.10
N THR A 34 -5.42 -1.38 -5.61
CA THR A 34 -6.01 -1.49 -6.95
C THR A 34 -5.24 -0.57 -7.90
N ALA A 35 -4.61 -1.15 -8.92
CA ALA A 35 -3.99 -0.39 -9.99
C ALA A 35 -5.05 0.13 -10.97
N VAL A 36 -5.01 1.42 -11.25
CA VAL A 36 -5.95 2.11 -12.15
C VAL A 36 -5.30 2.57 -13.45
N SER A 37 -4.01 2.30 -13.62
CA SER A 37 -3.29 2.49 -14.88
C SER A 37 -2.30 1.34 -15.11
N PRO A 38 -1.91 1.07 -16.37
CA PRO A 38 -0.73 0.28 -16.66
C PRO A 38 0.55 0.99 -16.17
N MET A 39 1.68 0.26 -16.23
CA MET A 39 2.99 0.85 -16.01
C MET A 39 3.30 1.81 -17.16
N ARG A 40 3.48 3.10 -16.86
CA ARG A 40 3.86 4.10 -17.85
C ARG A 40 4.81 5.13 -17.25
N GLN A 41 5.37 5.94 -18.12
CA GLN A 41 6.15 7.10 -17.72
C GLN A 41 5.21 8.26 -17.34
N TRP A 42 5.46 8.87 -16.19
CA TRP A 42 4.87 10.11 -15.72
C TRP A 42 5.96 11.17 -15.66
N THR A 43 5.61 12.42 -15.93
CA THR A 43 6.54 13.54 -15.94
C THR A 43 6.16 14.55 -14.88
N ASN A 44 7.14 15.02 -14.11
CA ASN A 44 6.95 16.11 -13.17
C ASN A 44 7.17 17.48 -13.83
N ASN A 45 6.88 18.56 -13.10
CA ASN A 45 7.06 19.93 -13.60
C ASN A 45 8.54 20.29 -13.87
N ASP A 46 9.49 19.58 -13.28
CA ASP A 46 10.93 19.73 -13.55
C ASP A 46 11.37 18.95 -14.81
N GLY A 47 10.46 18.29 -15.52
CA GLY A 47 10.76 17.44 -16.66
C GLY A 47 11.35 16.06 -16.30
N LYS A 48 11.48 15.75 -15.01
CA LYS A 48 11.92 14.42 -14.55
C LYS A 48 10.84 13.39 -14.82
N ARG A 49 11.28 12.19 -15.19
CA ARG A 49 10.43 11.08 -15.61
C ARG A 49 10.47 9.98 -14.56
N MET A 50 9.30 9.45 -14.22
CA MET A 50 9.14 8.32 -13.30
C MET A 50 8.32 7.23 -13.97
N ILE A 51 8.78 5.99 -13.91
CA ILE A 51 8.04 4.83 -14.44
C ILE A 51 7.24 4.23 -13.29
N ALA A 52 5.92 4.34 -13.37
CA ALA A 52 5.03 3.95 -12.29
C ALA A 52 3.65 3.50 -12.75
N ARG A 53 2.97 2.74 -11.90
CA ARG A 53 1.52 2.49 -11.97
C ARG A 53 0.79 3.45 -11.04
N LEU A 54 -0.32 4.01 -11.49
CA LEU A 54 -1.24 4.76 -10.65
C LEU A 54 -2.11 3.78 -9.86
N LEU A 55 -2.21 4.00 -8.55
CA LEU A 55 -3.00 3.21 -7.62
C LEU A 55 -4.16 4.04 -7.06
N ALA A 56 -5.27 3.37 -6.77
CA ALA A 56 -6.35 3.97 -5.98
C ALA A 56 -6.00 3.96 -4.49
N PHE A 57 -6.41 5.01 -3.78
CA PHE A 57 -6.39 5.09 -2.31
C PHE A 57 -7.46 4.22 -1.65
N SER A 58 -8.55 3.98 -2.35
CA SER A 58 -9.61 3.04 -1.96
C SER A 58 -10.27 2.46 -3.20
N ALA A 59 -10.64 1.19 -3.11
CA ALA A 59 -11.44 0.52 -4.12
C ALA A 59 -12.37 -0.48 -3.41
N PRO A 60 -13.60 -0.68 -3.90
CA PRO A 60 -14.44 -1.77 -3.44
C PRO A 60 -13.77 -3.11 -3.78
N LYS A 61 -14.16 -4.17 -3.05
CA LYS A 61 -13.71 -5.53 -3.37
C LYS A 61 -14.31 -5.96 -4.72
N GLU A 62 -13.72 -6.99 -5.31
CA GLU A 62 -14.30 -7.61 -6.51
C GLU A 62 -15.76 -8.04 -6.21
N GLY A 63 -16.69 -7.62 -7.08
CA GLY A 63 -18.12 -7.86 -6.91
C GLY A 63 -18.87 -6.78 -6.12
N ASP A 64 -18.17 -5.91 -5.38
CA ASP A 64 -18.78 -4.77 -4.69
C ASP A 64 -18.88 -3.55 -5.62
N SER A 65 -20.00 -2.84 -5.54
CA SER A 65 -20.15 -1.51 -6.14
C SER A 65 -19.73 -0.47 -5.12
N GLY A 66 -18.78 0.38 -5.48
CA GLY A 66 -18.31 1.44 -4.58
C GLY A 66 -17.39 2.43 -5.27
N PRO A 67 -17.21 3.63 -4.68
CA PRO A 67 -16.39 4.66 -5.28
C PRO A 67 -14.91 4.26 -5.24
N ILE A 68 -14.24 4.32 -6.38
CA ILE A 68 -12.79 4.24 -6.46
C ILE A 68 -12.23 5.65 -6.25
N GLU A 69 -11.33 5.80 -5.27
CA GLU A 69 -10.69 7.08 -4.97
C GLU A 69 -9.27 7.11 -5.53
N VAL A 70 -9.07 7.81 -6.65
CA VAL A 70 -7.75 7.93 -7.31
C VAL A 70 -6.95 9.14 -6.81
N ILE A 71 -7.64 10.23 -6.47
CA ILE A 71 -7.03 11.46 -5.97
C ILE A 71 -7.57 11.71 -4.57
N ARG A 72 -6.68 11.78 -3.58
CA ARG A 72 -7.00 12.07 -2.19
C ARG A 72 -6.20 13.29 -1.74
N GLU A 73 -6.89 14.32 -1.26
CA GLU A 73 -6.25 15.55 -0.74
C GLU A 73 -5.24 16.19 -1.72
N GLY A 74 -5.52 16.12 -3.02
CA GLY A 74 -4.64 16.65 -4.07
C GLY A 74 -3.40 15.80 -4.37
N ASN A 75 -3.28 14.64 -3.73
CA ASN A 75 -2.23 13.66 -4.01
C ASN A 75 -2.76 12.48 -4.83
N VAL A 76 -1.83 11.82 -5.50
CA VAL A 76 -2.01 10.53 -6.17
C VAL A 76 -1.07 9.50 -5.58
N ARG A 77 -1.43 8.23 -5.67
CA ARG A 77 -0.57 7.14 -5.20
C ARG A 77 0.08 6.42 -6.37
N PHE A 78 1.39 6.33 -6.36
CA PHE A 78 2.17 5.64 -7.39
C PHE A 78 2.89 4.43 -6.82
N LEU A 79 2.90 3.34 -7.57
CA LEU A 79 3.85 2.26 -7.38
C LEU A 79 4.92 2.35 -8.45
N LEU A 80 6.15 2.70 -8.06
CA LEU A 80 7.29 2.77 -8.97
C LEU A 80 7.66 1.36 -9.46
N ASP A 81 8.19 1.25 -10.68
CA ASP A 81 8.60 -0.04 -11.29
C ASP A 81 9.49 -0.91 -10.39
N ARG A 82 10.42 -0.29 -9.67
CA ARG A 82 11.33 -0.96 -8.73
C ARG A 82 11.02 -0.63 -7.26
N GLY A 83 9.90 0.04 -7.01
CA GLY A 83 9.43 0.38 -5.68
C GLY A 83 8.76 -0.82 -5.03
N LYS A 84 9.10 -1.09 -3.76
CA LYS A 84 8.41 -2.11 -2.96
C LYS A 84 7.13 -1.57 -2.33
N GLU A 85 7.07 -0.25 -2.13
CA GLU A 85 5.99 0.43 -1.45
C GLU A 85 5.43 1.54 -2.34
N PRO A 86 4.11 1.75 -2.31
CA PRO A 86 3.51 2.91 -2.94
C PRO A 86 3.97 4.22 -2.30
N ILE A 87 4.10 5.25 -3.12
CA ILE A 87 4.40 6.61 -2.68
C ILE A 87 3.22 7.53 -2.99
N ASP A 88 2.94 8.45 -2.08
CA ASP A 88 2.00 9.54 -2.34
C ASP A 88 2.76 10.68 -3.00
N TYR A 89 2.20 11.21 -4.08
CA TYR A 89 2.82 12.24 -4.92
C TYR A 89 1.83 13.38 -5.18
N PRO A 90 2.25 14.66 -5.03
CA PRO A 90 1.36 15.78 -5.28
C PRO A 90 0.96 15.86 -6.75
N LEU A 91 -0.35 15.84 -7.04
CA LEU A 91 -0.86 15.93 -8.40
C LEU A 91 -0.39 17.22 -9.09
N ALA A 92 -0.32 18.31 -8.33
CA ALA A 92 0.13 19.61 -8.82
C ALA A 92 1.61 19.63 -9.27
N GLN A 93 2.43 18.66 -8.83
CA GLN A 93 3.83 18.53 -9.25
C GLN A 93 4.01 17.72 -10.54
N LEU A 94 2.94 17.11 -11.05
CA LEU A 94 2.97 16.42 -12.35
C LEU A 94 2.76 17.41 -13.50
N SER A 95 3.24 17.01 -14.68
CA SER A 95 3.02 17.74 -15.93
C SER A 95 1.53 17.98 -16.17
N GLN A 96 1.19 19.08 -16.84
CA GLN A 96 -0.21 19.41 -17.12
C GLN A 96 -0.92 18.28 -17.89
N SER A 97 -0.22 17.63 -18.83
CA SER A 97 -0.75 16.48 -19.58
C SER A 97 -1.08 15.30 -18.65
N ASP A 98 -0.15 14.94 -17.75
CA ASP A 98 -0.36 13.85 -16.82
C ASP A 98 -1.45 14.18 -15.79
N GLN A 99 -1.55 15.44 -15.36
CA GLN A 99 -2.64 15.90 -14.51
C GLN A 99 -4.01 15.72 -15.17
N ILE A 100 -4.12 16.01 -16.46
CA ILE A 100 -5.35 15.83 -17.23
C ILE A 100 -5.70 14.35 -17.34
N ASP A 101 -4.73 13.50 -17.71
CA ASP A 101 -4.92 12.06 -17.81
C ASP A 101 -5.41 11.45 -16.49
N ILE A 102 -4.76 11.80 -15.38
CA ILE A 102 -5.12 11.31 -14.04
C ILE A 102 -6.53 11.76 -13.66
N LYS A 103 -6.90 13.01 -13.94
CA LYS A 103 -8.26 13.51 -13.69
C LYS A 103 -9.29 12.75 -14.52
N ALA A 104 -8.98 12.43 -15.77
CA ALA A 104 -9.84 11.62 -16.62
C ALA A 104 -10.00 10.19 -16.08
N ILE A 105 -8.91 9.55 -15.64
CA ILE A 105 -8.94 8.24 -14.98
C ILE A 105 -9.78 8.30 -13.70
N ALA A 106 -9.59 9.31 -12.86
CA ALA A 106 -10.34 9.50 -11.63
C ALA A 106 -11.85 9.69 -11.90
N GLN A 107 -12.21 10.42 -12.95
CA GLN A 107 -13.61 10.57 -13.36
C GLN A 107 -14.19 9.26 -13.90
N ALA A 108 -13.45 8.52 -14.71
CA ALA A 108 -13.88 7.21 -15.22
C ALA A 108 -14.08 6.21 -14.06
N ALA A 109 -13.16 6.19 -13.11
CA ALA A 109 -13.21 5.31 -11.94
C ALA A 109 -14.42 5.59 -11.04
N LYS A 110 -14.85 6.86 -10.91
CA LYS A 110 -16.07 7.24 -10.18
C LYS A 110 -17.37 6.75 -10.83
N ARG A 111 -17.37 6.59 -12.16
CA ARG A 111 -18.56 6.15 -12.91
C ARG A 111 -18.78 4.64 -12.82
N GLY A 112 -17.85 3.91 -12.20
CA GLY A 112 -17.79 2.46 -12.24
C GLY A 112 -17.33 1.98 -13.61
N THR A 113 -16.69 0.81 -13.64
CA THR A 113 -16.47 0.10 -14.90
C THR A 113 -17.86 -0.11 -15.54
N PRO A 114 -18.06 0.15 -16.85
CA PRO A 114 -19.20 -0.47 -17.51
C PRO A 114 -19.06 -1.98 -17.23
N ALA A 115 -20.06 -2.54 -16.54
CA ALA A 115 -20.18 -3.98 -16.39
C ALA A 115 -19.95 -4.58 -17.78
N LYS A 116 -19.07 -5.58 -17.88
CA LYS A 116 -18.77 -6.34 -19.11
C LYS A 116 -19.95 -6.23 -20.07
N SER A 117 -19.83 -5.45 -21.13
CA SER A 117 -20.74 -5.60 -22.25
C SER A 117 -20.55 -7.04 -22.69
N ASP A 118 -21.58 -7.87 -22.50
CA ASP A 118 -21.74 -9.16 -23.14
C ASP A 118 -21.41 -9.03 -24.63
N SER A 119 -20.14 -9.22 -24.97
CA SER A 119 -19.70 -9.59 -26.30
C SER A 119 -19.65 -11.10 -26.33
N ASP A 120 -20.82 -11.72 -26.19
CA ASP A 120 -21.02 -13.08 -26.65
C ASP A 120 -22.47 -13.20 -27.16
N SER A 121 -22.62 -13.87 -28.30
CA SER A 121 -23.89 -14.16 -28.97
C SER A 121 -24.58 -13.03 -29.76
N ALA A 122 -23.87 -12.49 -30.76
CA ALA A 122 -24.51 -12.20 -32.04
C ALA A 122 -23.58 -12.59 -33.19
N LYS A 123 -23.70 -13.83 -33.65
CA LYS A 123 -23.24 -14.22 -34.98
C LYS A 123 -24.46 -14.72 -35.77
N PRO A 124 -24.67 -14.23 -37.01
CA PRO A 124 -25.86 -14.52 -37.83
C PRO A 124 -25.96 -15.99 -38.25
#